data_AF-A0A0N4T5K3-F1
#
_entry.id   AF-A0A0N4T5K3-F1
#
_cell.length_a   1.000
_cell.length_b   1.000
_cell.length_c   1.000
_cell.angle_alpha   90.00
_cell.angle_beta   90.00
_cell.angle_gamma   90.00
#
_symmetry.space_group_name_H-M   'P 1'
#
loop_
_entity.id
_entity.type
_entity.pdbx_description
1 polymer ?
#
loop_
_entity_poly.entity_id
_entity_poly.type
_entity_poly.pdbx_seq_one_letter_code
_entity_poly.pdbx_strand_id
1 'polypeptide(L)'
;MWKLLRIKDIKIDKDGKVRNVQVETPTGKLLDRPINVLYPLEVNDAEIHLEPNKKENMKIPETEQNTEELQEPIAMRTRSDNLD
;
A
#
# COMPACT_ATOMS: atom_id res chain seq x y z
N MET A 1 -7.29 -5.86 20.27
CA MET A 1 -8.37 -5.77 19.26
C MET A 1 -7.85 -4.92 18.11
N TRP A 2 -7.74 -5.48 16.90
CA TRP A 2 -7.26 -4.76 15.71
C TRP A 2 -8.41 -3.93 15.12
N LYS A 3 -8.10 -2.72 14.62
CA LYS A 3 -9.10 -1.86 13.97
C LYS A 3 -8.96 -2.00 12.47
N LEU A 4 -10.05 -2.41 11.81
CA LEU A 4 -10.10 -2.47 10.36
C LEU A 4 -10.45 -1.09 9.78
N LEU A 5 -9.77 -0.75 8.70
CA LEU A 5 -9.89 0.53 8.01
C LEU A 5 -10.00 0.25 6.51
N ARG A 6 -10.78 1.06 5.79
CA ARG A 6 -10.92 0.95 4.34
C ARG A 6 -10.00 1.95 3.66
N ILE A 7 -9.15 1.50 2.73
CA ILE A 7 -8.36 2.41 1.89
C ILE A 7 -9.32 3.11 0.93
N LYS A 8 -9.21 4.44 0.85
CA LYS A 8 -10.02 5.29 -0.04
C LYS A 8 -9.23 5.86 -1.19
N ASP A 9 -7.99 6.24 -0.92
CA ASP A 9 -7.11 6.85 -1.91
C ASP A 9 -5.65 6.49 -1.62
N ILE A 10 -4.84 6.42 -2.69
CA ILE A 10 -3.42 6.09 -2.64
C ILE A 10 -2.64 7.30 -3.14
N LYS A 11 -1.81 7.89 -2.26
CA LYS A 11 -1.01 9.07 -2.60
C LYS A 11 0.31 8.64 -3.19
N ILE A 12 0.45 8.87 -4.49
CA ILE A 12 1.66 8.62 -5.26
C ILE A 12 2.49 9.91 -5.24
N ASP A 13 3.75 9.82 -4.80
CA ASP A 13 4.67 10.95 -4.80
C ASP A 13 5.24 11.19 -6.21
N LYS A 14 5.94 12.31 -6.41
CA LYS A 14 6.53 12.71 -7.70
C LYS A 14 7.52 11.68 -8.26
N ASP A 15 8.10 10.87 -7.39
CA ASP A 15 9.01 9.76 -7.75
C ASP A 15 8.27 8.46 -8.09
N GLY A 16 6.93 8.47 -8.14
CA GLY A 16 6.09 7.31 -8.42
C GLY A 16 5.90 6.37 -7.23
N LYS A 17 6.47 6.68 -6.05
CA LYS A 17 6.38 5.79 -4.88
C LYS A 17 5.15 6.08 -4.03
N VAL A 18 4.54 5.01 -3.53
CA VAL A 18 3.47 5.10 -2.52
C VAL A 18 4.10 5.19 -1.15
N ARG A 19 3.90 6.31 -0.45
CA ARG A 19 4.31 6.47 0.95
C ARG A 19 3.14 6.58 1.90
N ASN A 20 2.06 7.22 1.45
CA ASN A 20 0.87 7.47 2.26
C ASN A 20 -0.39 7.03 1.52
N VAL A 21 -1.38 6.64 2.31
CA VAL A 21 -2.73 6.34 1.84
C VAL A 21 -3.75 7.03 2.74
N GLN A 22 -4.88 7.39 2.15
CA GLN A 22 -6.03 7.87 2.90
C GLN A 22 -6.91 6.68 3.27
N VAL A 23 -7.19 6.54 4.56
CA VAL A 23 -8.02 5.47 5.09
C VAL A 23 -9.27 6.04 5.76
N GLU A 24 -10.38 5.35 5.57
CA GLU A 24 -11.65 5.64 6.22
C GLU A 24 -11.84 4.70 7.42
N THR A 25 -12.12 5.31 8.55
CA THR A 25 -12.52 4.61 9.78
C THR A 25 -13.97 4.15 9.70
N PRO A 26 -14.42 3.18 10.52
CA PRO A 26 -15.83 2.78 10.59
C PRO A 26 -16.80 3.92 10.94
N THR A 27 -16.30 5.01 11.53
CA THR A 27 -17.09 6.22 11.84
C THR A 27 -17.14 7.23 10.68
N GLY A 28 -16.56 6.89 9.53
CA GLY A 28 -16.51 7.74 8.33
C GLY A 28 -15.40 8.80 8.35
N LYS A 29 -14.58 8.88 9.40
CA LYS A 29 -13.45 9.82 9.42
C LYS A 29 -12.33 9.36 8.49
N LEU A 30 -11.80 10.28 7.70
CA LEU A 30 -10.64 10.09 6.84
C LEU A 30 -9.35 10.43 7.57
N LEU A 31 -8.34 9.58 7.45
CA LEU A 31 -7.03 9.73 8.06
C LEU A 31 -5.95 9.46 7.02
N ASP A 32 -4.87 10.25 7.06
CA ASP A 32 -3.66 9.92 6.30
C ASP A 32 -2.76 9.01 7.13
N ARG A 33 -2.36 7.88 6.54
CA ARG A 33 -1.47 6.90 7.17
C ARG A 33 -0.37 6.51 6.20
N PRO A 34 0.87 6.33 6.68
CA PRO A 34 1.92 5.80 5.84
C PRO A 34 1.63 4.32 5.53
N ILE A 35 1.96 3.88 4.32
CA ILE A 35 1.60 2.53 3.86
C ILE A 35 2.29 1.43 4.68
N ASN A 36 3.49 1.71 5.20
CA ASN A 36 4.31 0.76 5.96
C ASN A 36 3.76 0.39 7.35
N VAL A 37 2.78 1.14 7.87
CA VAL A 37 2.12 0.79 9.14
C VAL A 37 0.81 0.03 8.95
N LEU A 38 0.36 -0.12 7.70
CA LEU A 38 -0.84 -0.87 7.39
C LEU A 38 -0.49 -2.32 7.13
N TYR A 39 -1.37 -3.20 7.59
CA TYR A 39 -1.30 -4.62 7.28
C TYR A 39 -2.43 -4.95 6.30
N PRO A 40 -2.15 -5.66 5.20
CA PRO A 40 -3.16 -6.00 4.21
C PRO A 40 -4.16 -7.01 4.78
N LEU A 41 -5.42 -6.90 4.33
CA LEU A 41 -6.44 -7.92 4.56
C LEU A 41 -7.20 -8.11 3.24
N GLU A 42 -7.07 -9.29 2.65
CA GLU A 42 -7.85 -9.70 1.49
C GLU A 42 -9.27 -10.05 1.94
N VAL A 43 -10.26 -9.55 1.22
CA VAL A 43 -11.68 -9.82 1.48
C VAL A 43 -12.25 -10.41 0.19
N ASN A 44 -13.01 -11.49 0.28
CA ASN A 44 -13.62 -12.11 -0.89
C ASN A 44 -14.88 -11.32 -1.28
N ASP A 45 -14.89 -10.74 -2.48
CA ASP A 45 -16.01 -9.94 -2.98
C ASP A 45 -17.30 -10.74 -3.17
N ALA A 46 -17.21 -12.09 -3.22
CA ALA A 46 -18.36 -12.97 -3.41
C ALA A 46 -19.38 -12.94 -2.26
N GLU A 47 -19.02 -12.45 -1.06
CA GLU A 47 -19.95 -12.29 0.07
C GLU A 47 -20.54 -10.88 0.19
N ILE A 48 -20.04 -9.90 -0.59
CA ILE A 48 -20.42 -8.49 -0.46
C ILE A 48 -21.54 -8.14 -1.46
N HIS A 49 -22.59 -8.94 -1.52
CA HIS A 49 -23.86 -8.56 -2.18
C HIS A 49 -24.69 -7.59 -1.31
N LEU A 50 -24.04 -6.59 -0.71
CA LEU A 50 -24.73 -5.41 -0.21
C LEU A 50 -24.70 -4.40 -1.35
N GLU A 51 -25.84 -4.21 -2.01
CA GLU A 51 -25.98 -3.38 -3.20
C GLU A 51 -25.16 -2.06 -3.10
N PRO A 52 -24.19 -1.84 -3.99
CA PRO A 52 -23.47 -0.58 -4.04
C PRO A 52 -24.44 0.50 -4.51
N ASN A 53 -24.70 1.51 -3.67
CA ASN A 53 -25.32 2.74 -4.14
C ASN A 53 -24.43 3.32 -5.24
N LYS A 54 -24.95 3.30 -6.47
CA LYS A 54 -24.24 3.61 -7.71
C LYS A 54 -23.73 5.05 -7.68
N LYS A 55 -22.41 5.22 -7.83
CA LYS A 55 -21.71 6.17 -8.73
C LYS A 55 -20.27 6.36 -8.25
N GLU A 56 -19.32 5.76 -8.96
CA GLU A 56 -18.35 6.50 -9.79
C GLU A 56 -17.27 5.54 -10.27
N ASN A 57 -17.04 5.62 -11.57
CA ASN A 57 -16.33 4.71 -12.43
C ASN A 57 -14.93 5.27 -12.64
N MET A 58 -13.98 4.85 -11.80
CA MET A 58 -12.57 5.15 -12.00
C MET A 58 -11.92 4.01 -12.78
N LYS A 59 -11.61 4.25 -14.07
CA LYS A 59 -10.74 3.38 -14.86
C LYS A 59 -9.31 3.58 -14.38
N ILE A 60 -8.71 2.56 -13.78
CA ILE A 60 -7.28 2.50 -13.53
C ILE A 60 -6.64 1.94 -14.81
N PRO A 61 -5.67 2.62 -15.45
CA PRO A 61 -4.92 2.03 -16.56
C PRO A 61 -3.99 0.94 -16.02
N GLU A 62 -4.17 -0.29 -16.49
CA GLU A 62 -3.24 -1.40 -16.26
C GLU A 62 -1.91 -1.05 -16.96
N THR A 63 -0.86 -0.80 -16.19
CA THR A 63 0.51 -0.76 -16.71
C THR A 63 1.12 -2.13 -16.50
N GLU A 64 1.41 -2.81 -17.60
CA GLU A 64 2.12 -4.09 -17.66
C GLU A 64 3.46 -3.96 -16.93
N GLN A 65 3.56 -4.48 -15.70
CA GLN A 65 4.82 -4.61 -14.99
C GLN A 65 5.47 -5.94 -15.39
N ASN A 66 6.51 -5.81 -16.21
CA ASN A 66 7.39 -6.89 -16.63
C ASN A 66 8.07 -7.53 -15.41
N THR A 67 7.99 -8.85 -15.33
CA THR A 67 8.70 -9.69 -14.36
C THR A 67 10.19 -9.68 -14.67
N GLU A 68 11.01 -9.18 -13.76
CA GLU A 68 12.36 -9.72 -13.54
C GLU A 68 12.86 -9.27 -12.16
N GLU A 69 12.73 -10.19 -11.19
CA GLU A 69 13.43 -10.14 -9.92
C GLU A 69 14.94 -10.20 -10.15
N LEU A 70 15.66 -9.13 -9.81
CA LEU A 70 17.06 -9.22 -9.43
C LEU A 70 17.26 -8.41 -8.15
N GLN A 71 17.04 -9.08 -7.01
CA GLN A 71 17.56 -8.60 -5.74
C GLN A 71 19.09 -8.71 -5.80
N GLU A 72 19.79 -7.57 -5.82
CA GLU A 72 21.24 -7.56 -5.66
C GLU A 72 21.61 -8.03 -4.24
N PRO A 73 22.61 -8.92 -4.08
CA PRO A 73 23.04 -9.35 -2.76
C PRO A 73 23.67 -8.16 -2.00
N ILE A 74 23.19 -7.94 -0.78
CA ILE A 74 23.73 -6.93 0.14
C ILE A 74 25.20 -7.25 0.41
N ALA A 75 26.11 -6.47 -0.18
CA ALA A 75 27.55 -6.64 0.01
C ALA A 75 27.92 -6.58 1.51
N MET A 76 28.73 -7.54 1.96
CA MET A 76 29.22 -7.59 3.34
C MET A 76 30.09 -6.37 3.63
N ARG A 77 29.69 -5.54 4.60
CA ARG A 77 30.55 -4.46 5.11
C ARG A 77 31.74 -5.06 5.85
N THR A 78 32.94 -4.93 5.30
CA THR A 78 34.18 -5.18 6.03
C THR A 78 34.38 -4.03 7.02
N ARG A 79 34.38 -4.32 8.32
CA ARG A 79 34.78 -3.35 9.35
C ARG A 79 36.30 -3.40 9.43
N SER A 80 36.97 -2.43 8.81
CA SER A 80 38.40 -2.20 9.05
C SER A 80 38.52 -1.53 10.42
N ASP A 81 38.93 -2.28 11.44
CA ASP A 81 39.47 -1.69 12.66
C ASP A 81 40.86 -1.13 12.31
N ASN A 82 40.99 0.20 12.32
CA ASN A 82 42.30 0.84 12.26
C ASN A 82 43.00 0.62 13.61
N LEU A 83 44.03 -0.22 13.61
CA LEU A 83 45.05 -0.25 14.65
C LEU A 83 46.38 0.08 13.96
N ASP A 84 46.79 1.33 14.07
CA ASP A 84 48.17 1.80 14.30
C ASP A 84 48.23 3.35 14.23
#